data_AF-A0A5B0M145-F1
#
_entry.id   AF-A0A5B0M145-F1
#
_cell.length_a   1.000
_cell.length_b   1.000
_cell.length_c   1.000
_cell.angle_alpha   90.00
_cell.angle_beta   90.00
_cell.angle_gamma   90.00
#
_symmetry.space_group_name_H-M   'P 1'
#
loop_
_entity.id
_entity.type
_entity.pdbx_description
1 polymer ?
#
loop_
_entity_poly.entity_id
_entity_poly.type
_entity_poly.pdbx_seq_one_letter_code
_entity_poly.pdbx_strand_id
1 'polypeptide(L)'
;MVVKPSGETIDVHFSMSSPAEASEAVGHRTLNLNKVCRALEATSGEGKEASKQLQRHARTTLSGNHQFLVDHPMRPLETQTSWVSFCKNSESFGALDSPIAKVINKVCTQQIHDRS
;
A
#
# COMPACT_ATOMS: atom_id res chain seq x y z
N MET A 1 3.64 3.82 3.56
CA MET A 1 3.20 3.84 2.15
C MET A 1 1.69 3.66 2.11
N VAL A 2 1.01 4.36 1.20
CA VAL A 2 -0.43 4.25 0.93
C VAL A 2 -0.60 3.54 -0.42
N VAL A 3 -1.46 2.54 -0.47
CA VAL A 3 -1.70 1.71 -1.65
C VAL A 3 -3.18 1.78 -1.98
N LYS A 4 -3.51 2.35 -3.14
CA LYS A 4 -4.88 2.58 -3.62
C LYS A 4 -5.15 1.74 -4.87
N PRO A 5 -5.69 0.52 -4.73
CA PRO A 5 -6.07 -0.30 -5.88
C PRO A 5 -7.34 0.25 -6.53
N SER A 6 -7.33 0.43 -7.85
CA SER A 6 -8.47 0.93 -8.63
C SER A 6 -8.51 0.25 -9.99
N GLY A 7 -9.58 -0.52 -10.25
CA GLY A 7 -9.73 -1.22 -11.53
C GLY A 7 -8.55 -2.14 -11.83
N GLU A 8 -7.71 -1.77 -12.80
CA GLU A 8 -6.53 -2.53 -13.24
C GLU A 8 -5.19 -1.98 -12.71
N THR A 9 -5.22 -0.90 -11.94
CA THR A 9 -4.03 -0.22 -11.43
C THR A 9 -3.99 -0.19 -9.91
N ILE A 10 -2.81 0.10 -9.39
CA ILE A 10 -2.56 0.39 -7.98
C ILE A 10 -1.77 1.69 -7.92
N ASP A 11 -2.34 2.73 -7.34
CA ASP A 11 -1.63 3.96 -7.06
C ASP A 11 -0.94 3.86 -5.71
N VAL A 12 0.37 4.05 -5.72
CA VAL A 12 1.24 3.90 -4.56
C VAL A 12 1.85 5.24 -4.22
N HIS A 13 1.47 5.77 -3.07
CA HIS A 13 2.07 6.96 -2.48
C HIS A 13 3.03 6.56 -1.37
N PHE A 14 4.31 6.89 -1.52
CA PHE A 14 5.35 6.50 -0.58
C PHE A 14 6.13 7.73 -0.12
N SER A 15 6.29 7.82 1.19
CA SER A 15 7.07 8.87 1.83
C SER A 15 7.61 8.35 3.15
N MET A 16 8.82 8.80 3.46
CA MET A 16 9.47 8.52 4.74
C MET A 16 9.08 9.54 5.82
N SER A 17 8.47 10.68 5.44
CA SER A 17 8.21 11.80 6.35
C SER A 17 6.73 12.19 6.47
N SER A 18 5.89 11.97 5.44
CA SER A 18 4.47 12.38 5.49
C SER A 18 3.54 11.49 4.64
N PRO A 19 2.35 11.10 5.13
CA PRO A 19 1.36 10.36 4.33
C PRO A 19 0.60 11.21 3.30
N ALA A 20 0.72 12.54 3.34
CA ALA A 20 -0.16 13.42 2.59
C ALA A 20 0.19 13.43 1.08
N GLU A 21 -0.75 12.99 0.24
CA GLU A 21 -0.60 12.92 -1.23
C GLU A 21 -0.17 14.24 -1.89
N ALA A 22 -0.43 15.37 -1.23
CA ALA A 22 -0.09 16.71 -1.71
C ALA A 22 1.30 17.22 -1.27
N SER A 23 2.07 16.45 -0.49
CA SER A 23 3.40 16.89 -0.04
C SER A 23 4.48 16.51 -1.07
N GLU A 24 5.38 17.45 -1.39
CA GLU A 24 6.51 17.22 -2.31
C GLU A 24 7.44 16.08 -1.87
N ALA A 25 7.41 15.72 -0.58
CA ALA A 25 8.16 14.60 -0.02
C ALA A 25 7.49 13.23 -0.24
N VAL A 26 6.36 13.19 -0.97
CA VAL A 26 5.64 11.96 -1.30
C VAL A 26 5.89 11.59 -2.75
N GLY A 27 6.60 10.48 -2.96
CA GLY A 27 6.70 9.86 -4.26
C GLY A 27 5.37 9.20 -4.64
N HIS A 28 5.01 9.30 -5.92
CA HIS A 28 3.83 8.66 -6.49
C HIS A 28 4.21 7.73 -7.66
N ARG A 29 3.68 6.50 -7.64
CA ARG A 29 3.86 5.50 -8.68
C ARG A 29 2.58 4.74 -8.93
N THR A 30 2.22 4.57 -10.19
CA THR A 30 1.13 3.68 -10.61
C THR A 30 1.73 2.33 -11.04
N LEU A 31 1.26 1.26 -10.41
CA LEU A 31 1.62 -0.12 -10.72
C LEU A 31 0.47 -0.84 -11.40
N ASN A 32 0.77 -1.89 -12.18
CA ASN A 32 -0.26 -2.76 -12.74
C ASN A 32 -0.74 -3.76 -11.68
N LEU A 33 -2.06 -3.80 -11.44
CA LEU A 33 -2.66 -4.65 -10.41
C LEU A 33 -2.34 -6.13 -10.62
N ASN A 34 -2.48 -6.62 -11.85
CA ASN A 34 -2.24 -8.03 -12.17
C ASN A 34 -0.77 -8.43 -11.94
N LYS A 35 0.19 -7.54 -12.25
CA LYS A 35 1.61 -7.79 -11.98
C LYS A 35 1.89 -7.89 -10.48
N VAL A 36 1.33 -6.96 -9.69
CA VAL A 36 1.48 -6.98 -8.23
C VAL A 36 0.82 -8.21 -7.62
N CYS A 37 -0.40 -8.57 -8.02
CA CYS A 37 -1.08 -9.79 -7.55
C CYS A 37 -0.27 -11.05 -7.84
N ARG A 38 0.32 -11.19 -9.04
CA ARG A 38 1.19 -12.33 -9.36
C ARG A 38 2.44 -12.37 -8.48
N ALA A 39 3.07 -11.22 -8.22
CA ALA A 39 4.23 -11.13 -7.33
C ALA A 39 3.87 -11.43 -5.86
N LEU A 40 2.68 -11.00 -5.41
CA LEU A 40 2.14 -11.37 -4.10
C LEU A 40 1.94 -12.88 -4.00
N GLU A 41 1.31 -13.51 -4.99
CA GLU A 41 1.08 -14.97 -4.99
C GLU A 41 2.38 -15.79 -5.06
N ALA A 42 3.45 -15.23 -5.64
CA ALA A 42 4.78 -15.82 -5.64
C ALA A 42 5.50 -15.69 -4.29
N THR A 43 4.99 -14.86 -3.37
CA THR A 43 5.53 -14.72 -2.01
C THR A 43 4.96 -15.83 -1.12
N SER A 44 5.82 -16.50 -0.36
CA SER A 44 5.40 -17.52 0.62
C SER A 44 4.59 -16.89 1.77
N GLY A 45 3.71 -17.68 2.38
CA GLY A 45 2.85 -17.22 3.49
C GLY A 45 1.58 -16.52 2.99
N GLU A 46 1.41 -15.27 3.43
CA GLU A 46 0.17 -14.50 3.30
C GLU A 46 -0.06 -13.89 1.91
N GLY A 47 0.84 -14.16 0.95
CA GLY A 47 0.82 -13.62 -0.40
C GLY A 47 -0.48 -13.88 -1.18
N LYS A 48 -1.04 -15.10 -1.06
CA LYS A 48 -2.33 -15.45 -1.69
C LYS A 48 -3.50 -14.67 -1.10
N GLU A 49 -3.51 -14.50 0.22
CA GLU A 49 -4.57 -13.75 0.91
C GLU A 49 -4.46 -12.25 0.64
N ALA A 50 -3.23 -11.72 0.61
CA ALA A 50 -2.95 -10.35 0.20
C ALA A 50 -3.44 -10.07 -1.23
N SER A 51 -3.15 -10.96 -2.19
CA SER A 51 -3.62 -10.85 -3.58
C SER A 51 -5.16 -10.79 -3.65
N LYS A 52 -5.84 -11.72 -2.95
CA LYS A 52 -7.32 -11.76 -2.89
C LYS A 52 -7.92 -10.47 -2.32
N GLN A 53 -7.38 -9.96 -1.22
CA GLN A 53 -7.88 -8.74 -0.61
C GLN A 53 -7.69 -7.53 -1.53
N LEU A 54 -6.52 -7.43 -2.18
CA LEU A 54 -6.21 -6.36 -3.11
C LEU A 54 -7.15 -6.37 -4.32
N GLN A 55 -7.38 -7.55 -4.92
CA GLN A 55 -8.32 -7.72 -6.04
C GLN A 55 -9.77 -7.44 -5.65
N ARG A 56 -10.19 -7.89 -4.46
CA ARG A 56 -11.53 -7.60 -3.93
C ARG A 56 -11.71 -6.09 -3.81
N HIS A 57 -10.71 -5.39 -3.28
CA HIS A 57 -10.75 -3.94 -3.08
C HIS A 57 -10.80 -3.17 -4.41
N ALA A 58 -9.98 -3.57 -5.38
CA ALA A 58 -9.98 -3.01 -6.73
C ALA A 58 -11.34 -3.11 -7.46
N ARG A 59 -12.16 -4.11 -7.10
CA ARG A 59 -13.49 -4.34 -7.66
C ARG A 59 -14.61 -3.62 -6.89
N THR A 60 -14.40 -3.35 -5.59
CA THR A 60 -15.38 -2.67 -4.73
C THR A 60 -15.35 -1.15 -4.81
N THR A 61 -14.38 -0.55 -5.49
CA THR A 61 -14.16 0.91 -5.64
C THR A 61 -15.19 1.64 -6.53
N LEU A 62 -16.42 1.12 -6.63
CA LEU A 62 -17.59 1.92 -7.04
C LEU A 62 -17.99 2.97 -5.98
N SER A 63 -17.47 2.85 -4.75
CA SER A 63 -17.55 3.84 -3.67
C SER A 63 -16.13 4.30 -3.34
N GLY A 64 -15.80 5.54 -3.67
CA GLY A 64 -14.44 6.07 -3.59
C GLY A 64 -13.80 5.99 -2.20
N ASN A 65 -12.47 5.87 -2.19
CA ASN A 65 -11.54 6.02 -1.05
C ASN A 65 -11.21 4.80 -0.18
N HIS A 66 -11.21 3.58 -0.72
CA HIS A 66 -10.58 2.46 0.00
C HIS A 66 -9.08 2.43 -0.23
N GLN A 67 -8.30 2.73 0.80
CA GLN A 67 -6.84 2.73 0.76
C GLN A 67 -6.26 1.71 1.75
N PHE A 68 -5.21 1.00 1.32
CA PHE A 68 -4.40 0.18 2.20
C PHE A 68 -3.26 1.01 2.75
N LEU A 69 -3.13 1.00 4.07
CA LEU A 69 -2.00 1.62 4.75
C LEU A 69 -1.00 0.55 5.12
N VAL A 70 0.20 0.66 4.55
CA VAL A 70 1.27 -0.28 4.80
C VAL A 70 2.46 0.46 5.44
N ASP A 71 2.60 0.33 6.76
CA ASP A 71 3.83 -0.19 7.41
C ASP A 71 5.16 -0.07 6.66
N HIS A 72 5.99 0.98 6.82
CA HIS A 72 7.42 0.85 6.53
C HIS A 72 8.16 0.56 7.85
N PRO A 73 8.71 -0.66 8.07
CA PRO A 73 9.23 -1.10 9.37
C PRO A 73 10.41 -0.27 9.92
N MET A 74 11.03 0.57 9.08
CA MET A 74 12.13 1.47 9.44
C MET A 74 11.69 2.94 9.60
N ARG A 75 10.40 3.23 9.82
CA ARG A 75 9.92 4.61 9.94
C ARG A 75 10.50 5.29 11.19
N PRO A 76 11.05 6.51 11.08
CA PRO A 76 11.47 7.29 12.25
C PRO A 76 10.29 7.58 13.18
N LEU A 77 10.48 7.37 14.49
CA LEU A 77 9.49 7.62 15.56
C LEU A 77 8.82 9.00 15.45
N GLU A 78 9.58 10.02 15.06
CA GLU A 78 9.12 11.40 14.92
C GLU A 78 7.99 11.58 13.88
N THR A 79 7.90 10.69 12.90
CA THR A 79 6.90 10.73 11.82
C THR A 79 5.70 9.81 12.07
N GLN A 80 5.80 8.96 13.11
CA GLN A 80 4.79 7.96 13.44
C GLN A 80 3.44 8.59 13.81
N THR A 81 3.45 9.70 14.55
CA THR A 81 2.24 10.40 15.00
C THR A 81 1.40 10.92 13.83
N SER A 82 2.04 11.49 12.80
CA SER A 82 1.38 12.00 11.59
C SER A 82 0.75 10.86 10.78
N TRP A 83 1.45 9.73 10.65
CA TRP A 83 0.92 8.53 9.99
C TRP A 83 -0.25 7.91 10.75
N VAL A 84 -0.13 7.72 12.07
CA VAL A 84 -1.21 7.19 12.91
C VAL A 84 -2.45 8.07 12.84
N SER A 85 -2.28 9.40 12.83
CA SER A 85 -3.41 10.34 12.74
C SER A 85 -4.09 10.28 11.37
N PHE A 86 -3.32 10.15 10.28
CA PHE A 86 -3.85 9.91 8.94
C PHE A 86 -4.59 8.56 8.87
N CYS A 87 -4.05 7.50 9.47
CA CYS A 87 -4.67 6.18 9.54
C CYS A 87 -6.02 6.22 10.26
N LYS A 88 -6.12 6.94 11.37
CA LYS A 88 -7.37 7.06 12.16
C LYS A 88 -8.50 7.77 11.39
N ASN A 89 -8.14 8.72 10.52
CA ASN A 89 -9.11 9.55 9.79
C ASN A 89 -9.48 8.98 8.42
N SER A 90 -8.79 7.93 7.97
CA SER A 90 -9.00 7.33 6.67
C SER A 90 -9.71 6.00 6.83
N GLU A 91 -10.74 5.72 6.03
CA GLU A 91 -11.34 4.38 5.92
C GLU A 91 -10.32 3.42 5.30
N SER A 92 -9.42 2.94 6.16
CA SER A 92 -8.25 2.15 5.77
C SER A 92 -8.46 0.72 6.18
N PHE A 93 -8.31 -0.20 5.23
CA PHE A 93 -8.38 -1.63 5.52
C PHE A 93 -6.97 -2.17 5.75
N GLY A 94 -6.79 -2.90 6.86
CA GLY A 94 -5.52 -3.51 7.24
C GLY A 94 -4.80 -2.78 8.38
N ALA A 95 -4.50 -3.50 9.45
CA ALA A 95 -3.60 -3.00 10.48
C ALA A 95 -2.20 -2.85 9.89
N LEU A 96 -1.55 -1.70 10.17
CA LEU A 96 -0.17 -1.39 9.82
C LEU A 96 0.80 -2.54 10.11
N ASP A 97 0.55 -3.30 11.18
CA ASP A 97 1.37 -4.43 11.63
C ASP A 97 0.94 -5.82 11.12
N SER A 98 -0.12 -5.91 10.30
CA SER A 98 -0.57 -7.20 9.79
C SER A 98 0.46 -7.84 8.84
N PRO A 99 0.62 -9.17 8.86
CA PRO A 99 1.49 -9.87 7.90
C PRO A 99 1.14 -9.55 6.44
N ILE A 100 -0.15 -9.37 6.13
CA ILE A 100 -0.66 -8.96 4.82
C ILE A 100 -0.11 -7.59 4.40
N ALA A 101 -0.18 -6.58 5.28
CA ALA A 101 0.35 -5.24 5.01
C ALA A 101 1.87 -5.28 4.75
N LYS A 102 2.61 -6.11 5.47
CA LYS A 102 4.07 -6.28 5.29
C LYS A 102 4.40 -6.88 3.92
N VAL A 103 3.66 -7.90 3.48
CA VAL A 103 3.86 -8.54 2.17
C VAL A 103 3.50 -7.58 1.02
N ILE A 104 2.40 -6.82 1.15
CA ILE A 104 2.02 -5.77 0.19
C ILE A 104 3.10 -4.69 0.12
N ASN A 105 3.59 -4.22 1.27
CA ASN A 105 4.66 -3.22 1.29
C ASN A 105 5.91 -3.72 0.54
N LYS A 106 6.37 -4.93 0.88
CA LYS A 106 7.54 -5.53 0.27
C LYS A 106 7.42 -5.61 -1.25
N VAL A 107 6.32 -6.16 -1.76
CA VAL A 107 6.13 -6.35 -3.20
C VAL A 107 6.01 -5.00 -3.93
N CYS A 108 5.19 -4.08 -3.43
CA CYS A 108 5.06 -2.76 -4.06
C CYS A 108 6.37 -1.98 -4.06
N THR A 109 7.15 -2.04 -2.97
CA THR A 109 8.48 -1.42 -2.89
C THR A 109 9.43 -2.02 -3.93
N GLN A 110 9.51 -3.36 -4.02
CA GLN A 110 10.33 -4.03 -5.04
C GLN A 110 9.94 -3.60 -6.47
N GLN A 111 8.65 -3.56 -6.78
CA GLN A 111 8.14 -3.14 -8.09
C GLN A 111 8.44 -1.67 -8.42
N ILE A 112 8.58 -0.80 -7.41
CA ILE A 112 9.00 0.60 -7.59
C ILE A 112 10.50 0.68 -7.92
N HIS A 113 11.32 -0.22 -7.35
CA HIS A 113 12.78 -0.21 -7.50
C HIS A 113 13.30 -1.06 -8.68
N ASP A 114 12.56 -2.07 -9.17
CA ASP A 114 12.93 -2.99 -10.26
C ASP A 114 13.00 -2.33 -11.67
N ARG A 115 13.03 -1.00 -11.75
CA ARG A 115 13.48 -0.27 -12.94
C ARG A 115 14.87 0.34 -12.66
N SER A 116 15.87 -0.54 -12.69
CA SER A 116 17.29 -0.21 -12.95
C SER A 116 17.65 -0.73 -14.32
#